data_AF-A0A933A5T5-F1
#
_entry.id   AF-A0A933A5T5-F1
#
_cell.length_a   1.000
_cell.length_b   1.000
_cell.length_c   1.000
_cell.angle_alpha   90.00
_cell.angle_beta   90.00
_cell.angle_gamma   90.00
#
_symmetry.space_group_name_H-M   'P 1'
#
loop_
_entity.id
_entity.type
_entity.pdbx_description
1 polymer ?
#
loop_
_entity_poly.entity_id
_entity_poly.type
_entity_poly.pdbx_seq_one_letter_code
_entity_poly.pdbx_strand_id
1 'polypeptide(L)'
;MTRPGRLRFDRGSLRLDVPRTAKVPSYFVWDDRVGAWRTEAIHYPQVREDGPVYGLHLANEAEGFFDCPPLSPALPPLRPDQQAAVEAWERAGCRGVVVKPTGTGKTEIALSIIDRHRVSALVVVPLRDLMYQWQRRIRLGLGFDAGVLGDGRHEIAPITVTTYDSAYIYMKEIGNRYRLIVYDEAHHLPGPTLQESALDC
;
A
#
# COMPACT_ATOMS: atom_id res chain seq x y z
N MET A 1 -6.54 6.66 -34.85
CA MET A 1 -6.70 6.01 -33.53
C MET A 1 -5.54 6.46 -32.64
N THR A 2 -5.82 7.22 -31.58
CA THR A 2 -4.81 7.71 -30.64
C THR A 2 -4.30 6.53 -29.82
N ARG A 3 -2.98 6.33 -29.75
CA ARG A 3 -2.39 5.27 -28.91
C ARG A 3 -2.71 5.52 -27.44
N PRO A 4 -3.02 4.48 -26.64
CA PRO A 4 -3.24 4.65 -25.21
C PRO A 4 -1.94 5.13 -24.54
N GLY A 5 -2.07 6.04 -23.57
CA GLY A 5 -0.96 6.45 -22.71
C GLY A 5 -0.59 5.30 -21.78
N ARG A 6 0.70 5.00 -21.65
CA ARG A 6 1.15 3.92 -20.75
C ARG A 6 1.43 4.48 -19.37
N LEU A 7 0.76 3.96 -18.36
CA LEU A 7 1.02 4.26 -16.96
C LEU A 7 1.88 3.14 -16.37
N ARG A 8 3.01 3.46 -15.77
CA ARG A 8 3.97 2.51 -15.19
C ARG A 8 4.40 2.94 -13.80
N PHE A 9 4.67 1.97 -12.94
CA PHE A 9 5.40 2.22 -11.71
C PHE A 9 6.91 2.29 -12.02
N ASP A 10 7.58 3.31 -11.51
CA ASP A 10 9.00 3.53 -11.68
C ASP A 10 9.59 4.13 -10.40
N ARG A 11 10.19 3.26 -9.58
CA ARG A 11 10.98 3.61 -8.39
C ARG A 11 10.26 4.56 -7.41
N GLY A 12 9.04 4.21 -6.99
CA GLY A 12 8.25 5.02 -6.05
C GLY A 12 7.39 6.11 -6.68
N SER A 13 7.34 6.17 -8.01
CA SER A 13 6.51 7.13 -8.73
C SER A 13 5.79 6.48 -9.89
N LEU A 14 4.73 7.13 -10.35
CA LEU A 14 4.06 6.76 -11.59
C LEU A 14 4.63 7.56 -12.73
N ARG A 15 4.95 6.87 -13.82
CA ARG A 15 5.34 7.43 -15.08
C ARG A 15 4.21 7.28 -16.08
N LEU A 16 3.79 8.37 -16.70
CA LEU A 16 2.79 8.41 -17.75
C LEU A 16 3.44 8.79 -19.08
N ASP A 17 3.53 7.83 -19.99
CA ASP A 17 4.07 8.01 -21.34
C ASP A 17 2.98 8.55 -22.28
N VAL A 18 2.82 9.87 -22.29
CA VAL A 18 2.01 10.64 -23.25
C VAL A 18 2.79 11.89 -23.70
N PRO A 19 2.46 12.51 -24.84
CA PRO A 19 3.12 13.74 -25.27
C PRO A 19 3.07 14.83 -24.20
N ARG A 20 4.10 15.70 -24.17
CA ARG A 20 4.15 16.88 -23.28
C ARG A 20 2.97 17.84 -23.47
N THR A 21 2.31 17.81 -24.64
CA THR A 21 1.14 18.63 -24.95
C THR A 21 -0.17 18.01 -24.46
N ALA A 22 -0.15 16.79 -23.92
CA ALA A 22 -1.35 16.14 -23.39
C ALA A 22 -1.87 16.91 -22.17
N LYS A 23 -3.19 17.00 -22.05
CA LYS A 23 -3.83 17.52 -20.86
C LYS A 23 -3.77 16.45 -19.77
N VAL A 24 -3.10 16.75 -18.67
CA VAL A 24 -2.96 15.85 -17.51
C VAL A 24 -3.40 16.56 -16.22
N PRO A 25 -3.75 15.83 -15.16
CA PRO A 25 -4.01 16.40 -13.84
C PRO A 25 -2.83 17.23 -13.32
N SER A 26 -3.12 18.24 -12.49
CA SER A 26 -2.11 19.20 -12.00
C SER A 26 -1.04 18.61 -11.08
N TYR A 27 -1.30 17.43 -10.49
CA TYR A 27 -0.32 16.71 -9.68
C TYR A 27 0.69 15.90 -10.52
N PHE A 28 0.58 15.92 -11.85
CA PHE A 28 1.64 15.45 -12.74
C PHE A 28 2.64 16.56 -13.05
N VAL A 29 3.92 16.21 -13.01
CA VAL A 29 5.03 17.09 -13.38
C VAL A 29 5.78 16.46 -14.55
N TRP A 30 6.11 17.27 -15.56
CA TRP A 30 6.92 16.81 -16.70
C TRP A 30 8.37 16.62 -16.27
N ASP A 31 8.95 15.44 -16.54
CA ASP A 31 10.37 15.15 -16.31
C ASP A 31 11.11 15.08 -17.65
N ASP A 32 11.86 16.14 -17.97
CA ASP A 32 12.63 16.25 -19.21
C ASP A 32 13.75 15.19 -19.33
N ARG A 33 14.25 14.63 -18.21
CA ARG A 33 15.34 13.64 -18.23
C ARG A 33 14.89 12.29 -18.81
N VAL A 34 13.62 11.96 -18.64
CA VAL A 34 13.02 10.69 -19.10
C VAL A 34 11.97 10.88 -20.20
N GLY A 35 11.62 12.14 -20.50
CA GLY A 35 10.65 12.51 -21.51
C GLY A 35 9.23 12.02 -21.20
N ALA A 36 8.80 12.12 -19.94
CA ALA A 36 7.50 11.62 -19.50
C ALA A 36 6.91 12.45 -18.35
N TRP A 37 5.59 12.34 -18.16
CA TRP A 37 4.92 12.90 -16.98
C TRP A 37 5.13 11.98 -15.77
N ARG A 38 5.35 12.55 -14.59
CA ARG A 38 5.53 11.82 -13.33
C ARG A 38 4.64 12.36 -12.22
N THR A 39 4.23 11.49 -11.31
CA THR A 39 3.60 11.85 -10.03
C THR A 39 3.96 10.79 -8.97
N GLU A 40 3.77 11.08 -7.69
CA GLU A 40 3.98 10.11 -6.61
C GLU A 40 3.09 8.87 -6.79
N ALA A 41 3.58 7.69 -6.38
CA ALA A 41 2.85 6.43 -6.53
C ALA A 41 1.52 6.42 -5.75
N ILE A 42 1.47 7.13 -4.62
CA ILE A 42 0.26 7.29 -3.80
C ILE A 42 -0.93 7.91 -4.55
N HIS A 43 -0.69 8.60 -5.67
CA HIS A 43 -1.73 9.15 -6.52
C HIS A 43 -2.37 8.11 -7.44
N TYR A 44 -1.91 6.85 -7.44
CA TYR A 44 -2.39 5.80 -8.33
C TYR A 44 -3.92 5.67 -8.40
N PRO A 45 -4.68 5.62 -7.28
CA PRO A 45 -6.14 5.59 -7.34
C PRO A 45 -6.72 6.82 -8.03
N GLN A 46 -6.21 8.01 -7.69
CA GLN A 46 -6.65 9.29 -8.25
C GLN A 46 -6.37 9.37 -9.76
N VAL A 47 -5.23 8.86 -10.22
CA VAL A 47 -4.87 8.80 -11.65
C VAL A 47 -5.88 7.98 -12.43
N ARG A 48 -6.35 6.85 -11.87
CA ARG A 48 -7.34 6.00 -12.52
C ARG A 48 -8.71 6.67 -12.63
N GLU A 49 -9.09 7.43 -11.60
CA GLU A 49 -10.36 8.17 -11.55
C GLU A 49 -10.35 9.37 -12.49
N ASP A 50 -9.26 10.15 -12.48
CA ASP A 50 -9.12 11.37 -13.27
C ASP A 50 -8.84 11.08 -14.74
N GLY A 51 -8.14 9.97 -15.06
CA GLY A 51 -7.72 9.65 -16.43
C GLY A 51 -8.82 9.87 -17.49
N PRO A 52 -10.01 9.26 -17.35
CA PRO A 52 -11.14 9.50 -18.24
C PRO A 52 -11.61 10.96 -18.32
N VAL A 53 -11.61 11.69 -17.20
CA VAL A 53 -12.00 13.11 -17.12
C VAL A 53 -11.07 13.99 -17.96
N TYR A 54 -9.79 13.61 -18.04
CA TYR A 54 -8.77 14.28 -18.84
C TYR A 54 -8.64 13.73 -20.26
N GLY A 55 -9.48 12.78 -20.66
CA GLY A 55 -9.43 12.14 -21.98
C GLY A 55 -8.22 11.21 -22.16
N LEU A 56 -7.63 10.74 -21.06
CA LEU A 56 -6.51 9.82 -21.06
C LEU A 56 -7.03 8.38 -21.12
N HIS A 57 -6.82 7.72 -22.26
CA HIS A 57 -7.00 6.28 -22.38
C HIS A 57 -5.72 5.58 -21.90
N LEU A 58 -5.75 5.02 -20.69
CA LEU A 58 -4.57 4.45 -20.04
C LEU A 58 -4.44 2.96 -20.31
N ALA A 59 -3.27 2.54 -20.81
CA ALA A 59 -2.80 1.17 -20.66
C ALA A 59 -2.11 1.06 -19.29
N ASN A 60 -2.74 0.33 -18.37
CA ASN A 60 -2.25 0.20 -17.01
C ASN A 60 -1.18 -0.89 -16.91
N GLU A 61 0.07 -0.46 -16.84
CA GLU A 61 1.26 -1.29 -16.63
C GLU A 61 1.90 -0.97 -15.26
N ALA A 62 1.20 -0.23 -14.39
CA ALA A 62 1.71 0.18 -13.08
C ALA A 62 1.44 -0.87 -12.01
N GLU A 63 0.33 -1.58 -12.09
CA GLU A 63 -0.03 -2.61 -11.10
C GLU A 63 0.92 -3.81 -11.21
N GLY A 64 1.64 -4.07 -10.12
CA GLY A 64 2.43 -5.27 -9.92
C GLY A 64 1.92 -6.10 -8.76
N PHE A 65 0.65 -5.91 -8.36
CA PHE A 65 0.09 -6.43 -7.12
C PHE A 65 0.17 -7.96 -7.08
N PHE A 66 0.59 -8.48 -5.93
CA PHE A 66 0.44 -9.90 -5.65
C PHE A 66 -1.04 -10.27 -5.59
N ASP A 67 -1.35 -11.45 -6.11
CA ASP A 67 -2.62 -12.12 -5.85
C ASP A 67 -2.76 -12.43 -4.35
N CYS A 68 -3.99 -12.52 -3.88
CA CYS A 68 -4.25 -12.95 -2.51
C CYS A 68 -3.77 -14.40 -2.33
N PRO A 69 -2.94 -14.68 -1.31
CA PRO A 69 -2.57 -16.05 -1.02
C PRO A 69 -3.79 -16.82 -0.46
N PRO A 70 -3.78 -18.16 -0.51
CA PRO A 70 -4.77 -18.94 0.22
C PRO A 70 -4.67 -18.64 1.72
N LEU A 71 -5.76 -18.15 2.30
CA LEU A 71 -5.88 -17.85 3.72
C LEU A 71 -6.78 -18.87 4.42
N SER A 72 -6.39 -19.26 5.62
CA SER A 72 -7.18 -20.10 6.54
C SER A 72 -7.42 -19.30 7.82
N PRO A 73 -8.39 -18.36 7.83
CA PRO A 73 -8.58 -17.44 8.93
C PRO A 73 -9.04 -18.15 10.21
N ALA A 74 -8.37 -17.86 11.31
CA ALA A 74 -8.70 -18.28 12.67
C ALA A 74 -8.70 -17.07 13.61
N LEU A 75 -9.40 -16.01 13.18
CA LEU A 75 -9.54 -14.76 13.93
C LEU A 75 -10.70 -14.84 14.93
N PRO A 76 -10.57 -14.23 16.12
CA PRO A 76 -11.72 -14.04 16.99
C PRO A 76 -12.75 -13.11 16.31
N PRO A 77 -14.06 -13.25 16.62
CA PRO A 77 -15.05 -12.31 16.13
C PRO A 77 -14.70 -10.90 16.60
N LEU A 78 -14.81 -9.92 15.69
CA LEU A 78 -14.58 -8.52 16.03
C LEU A 78 -15.61 -8.07 17.07
N ARG A 79 -15.14 -7.34 18.08
CA ARG A 79 -16.03 -6.62 19.00
C ARG A 79 -16.79 -5.53 18.24
N PRO A 80 -17.94 -5.06 18.76
CA PRO A 80 -18.72 -4.01 18.09
C PRO A 80 -17.91 -2.75 17.77
N ASP A 81 -16.99 -2.34 18.66
CA ASP A 81 -16.13 -1.19 18.44
C ASP A 81 -15.09 -1.40 17.31
N GLN A 82 -14.64 -2.64 17.13
CA GLN A 82 -13.69 -3.01 16.07
C GLN A 82 -14.41 -3.12 14.73
N GLN A 83 -15.60 -3.73 14.71
CA GLN A 83 -16.44 -3.83 13.53
C GLN A 83 -16.82 -2.44 13.00
N ALA A 84 -17.27 -1.54 13.87
CA ALA A 84 -17.59 -0.17 13.50
C ALA A 84 -16.39 0.58 12.89
N ALA A 85 -15.17 0.30 13.37
CA ALA A 85 -13.95 0.88 12.83
C ALA A 85 -13.63 0.38 11.41
N VAL A 86 -13.77 -0.93 11.16
CA VAL A 86 -13.61 -1.52 9.81
C VAL A 86 -14.60 -0.88 8.84
N GLU A 87 -15.88 -0.84 9.21
CA GLU A 87 -16.93 -0.28 8.34
C GLU A 87 -16.76 1.23 8.09
N ALA A 88 -16.31 1.98 9.10
CA ALA A 88 -16.02 3.40 8.92
C ALA A 88 -14.87 3.61 7.93
N TRP A 89 -13.82 2.79 8.01
CA TRP A 89 -12.70 2.81 7.08
C TRP A 89 -13.12 2.42 5.66
N GLU A 90 -13.97 1.40 5.50
CA GLU A 90 -14.53 1.00 4.20
C GLU A 90 -15.37 2.14 3.58
N ARG A 91 -16.27 2.75 4.37
CA ARG A 91 -17.10 3.89 3.92
C ARG A 91 -16.27 5.11 3.54
N ALA A 92 -15.09 5.28 4.13
CA ALA A 92 -14.15 6.34 3.78
C ALA A 92 -13.32 6.04 2.52
N GLY A 93 -13.68 4.99 1.75
CA GLY A 93 -12.98 4.63 0.52
C GLY A 93 -11.75 3.75 0.75
N CYS A 94 -11.72 2.97 1.85
CA CYS A 94 -10.63 2.07 2.19
C CYS A 94 -9.27 2.78 2.33
N ARG A 95 -9.28 4.03 2.79
CA ARG A 95 -8.09 4.83 3.07
C ARG A 95 -8.35 5.74 4.27
N GLY A 96 -7.53 5.63 5.31
CA GLY A 96 -7.70 6.43 6.52
C GLY A 96 -6.94 5.88 7.72
N VAL A 97 -7.07 6.56 8.86
CA VAL A 97 -6.42 6.20 10.12
C VAL A 97 -7.45 5.71 11.13
N VAL A 98 -7.20 4.54 11.72
CA VAL A 98 -7.99 4.02 12.84
C VAL A 98 -7.27 4.32 14.16
N VAL A 99 -7.81 5.26 14.94
CA VAL A 99 -7.22 5.66 16.23
C VAL A 99 -7.89 4.87 17.36
N LYS A 100 -7.10 4.07 18.08
CA LYS A 100 -7.52 3.35 19.29
C LYS A 100 -6.39 3.29 20.32
N PRO A 101 -6.68 3.18 21.63
CA PRO A 101 -5.66 2.96 22.66
C PRO A 101 -4.88 1.65 22.45
N THR A 102 -3.65 1.58 22.96
CA THR A 102 -2.83 0.36 22.94
C THR A 102 -3.55 -0.81 23.62
N GLY A 103 -3.34 -2.04 23.14
CA GLY A 103 -3.98 -3.23 23.71
C GLY A 103 -5.46 -3.43 23.36
N THR A 104 -6.09 -2.51 22.62
CA THR A 104 -7.53 -2.60 22.26
C THR A 104 -7.79 -3.33 20.94
N GLY A 105 -6.79 -4.01 20.37
CA GLY A 105 -6.97 -4.89 19.21
C GLY A 105 -6.94 -4.20 17.84
N LYS A 106 -6.05 -3.22 17.64
CA LYS A 106 -5.73 -2.67 16.30
C LYS A 106 -5.29 -3.75 15.32
N THR A 107 -4.50 -4.72 15.79
CA THR A 107 -4.04 -5.86 15.00
C THR A 107 -5.22 -6.69 14.48
N GLU A 108 -6.25 -6.96 15.30
CA GLU A 108 -7.41 -7.73 14.83
C GLU A 108 -8.22 -7.01 13.76
N ILE A 109 -8.31 -5.68 13.87
CA ILE A 109 -8.94 -4.84 12.83
C ILE A 109 -8.17 -5.01 11.51
N ALA A 110 -6.84 -4.85 11.53
CA ALA A 110 -6.03 -4.98 10.34
C ALA A 110 -6.05 -6.39 9.73
N LEU A 111 -5.93 -7.44 10.55
CA LEU A 111 -6.02 -8.82 10.07
C LEU A 111 -7.40 -9.13 9.49
N SER A 112 -8.47 -8.61 10.10
CA SER A 112 -9.83 -8.74 9.57
C SER A 112 -9.99 -8.00 8.24
N ILE A 113 -9.38 -6.83 8.06
CA ILE A 113 -9.39 -6.13 6.77
C ILE A 113 -8.68 -6.98 5.70
N ILE A 114 -7.52 -7.56 6.00
CA ILE A 114 -6.79 -8.44 5.06
C ILE A 114 -7.67 -9.63 4.65
N ASP A 115 -8.26 -10.35 5.61
CA ASP A 115 -9.13 -11.50 5.32
C ASP A 115 -10.39 -11.10 4.55
N ARG A 116 -11.06 -10.02 4.97
CA ARG A 116 -12.32 -9.57 4.39
C ARG A 116 -12.18 -9.11 2.95
N HIS A 117 -11.09 -8.40 2.63
CA HIS A 117 -10.85 -7.91 1.28
C HIS A 117 -10.10 -8.90 0.39
N ARG A 118 -9.50 -9.95 0.97
CA ARG A 118 -8.70 -10.95 0.24
C ARG A 118 -7.72 -10.28 -0.71
N VAL A 119 -6.82 -9.48 -0.15
CA VAL A 119 -5.80 -8.73 -0.90
C VAL A 119 -4.40 -8.95 -0.33
N SER A 120 -3.39 -8.75 -1.18
CA SER A 120 -2.01 -8.65 -0.74
C SER A 120 -1.80 -7.44 0.18
N ALA A 121 -0.96 -7.62 1.20
CA ALA A 121 -0.77 -6.64 2.25
C ALA A 121 0.69 -6.45 2.68
N LEU A 122 1.11 -5.20 2.84
CA LEU A 122 2.36 -4.85 3.51
C LEU A 122 2.05 -4.25 4.88
N VAL A 123 2.60 -4.82 5.94
CA VAL A 123 2.48 -4.28 7.29
C VAL A 123 3.79 -3.61 7.68
N VAL A 124 3.76 -2.32 7.96
CA VAL A 124 4.91 -1.50 8.34
C VAL A 124 4.84 -1.21 9.85
N VAL A 125 5.89 -1.54 10.58
CA VAL A 125 5.93 -1.43 12.06
C VAL A 125 7.19 -0.69 12.55
N PRO A 126 7.17 -0.03 13.72
CA PRO A 126 8.31 0.79 14.16
C PRO A 126 9.50 -0.02 14.66
N LEU A 127 9.26 -1.20 15.25
CA LEU A 127 10.30 -1.96 15.94
C LEU A 127 10.39 -3.39 15.42
N ARG A 128 11.61 -3.94 15.44
CA ARG A 128 11.89 -5.33 15.04
C ARG A 128 11.04 -6.34 15.80
N ASP A 129 10.90 -6.20 17.11
CA ASP A 129 10.15 -7.18 17.90
C ASP A 129 8.66 -7.18 17.52
N LEU A 130 8.11 -6.01 17.16
CA LEU A 130 6.76 -5.90 16.62
C LEU A 130 6.63 -6.58 15.25
N MET A 131 7.67 -6.54 14.42
CA MET A 131 7.67 -7.20 13.11
C MET A 131 7.47 -8.70 13.26
N TYR A 132 8.23 -9.33 14.15
CA TYR A 132 8.09 -10.77 14.44
C TYR A 132 6.79 -11.08 15.19
N GLN A 133 6.31 -10.18 16.04
CA GLN A 133 4.98 -10.32 16.65
C GLN A 133 3.88 -10.33 15.58
N TRP A 134 3.92 -9.41 14.62
CA TRP A 134 2.98 -9.35 13.51
C TRP A 134 3.07 -10.59 12.62
N GLN A 135 4.27 -11.05 12.28
CA GLN A 135 4.44 -12.29 11.52
C GLN A 135 3.75 -13.48 12.22
N ARG A 136 3.97 -13.63 13.54
CA ARG A 136 3.30 -14.68 14.34
C ARG A 136 1.77 -14.51 14.33
N ARG A 137 1.28 -13.28 14.44
CA ARG A 137 -0.16 -12.98 14.47
C ARG A 137 -0.83 -13.25 13.12
N ILE A 138 -0.16 -12.96 12.01
CA ILE A 138 -0.60 -13.32 10.66
C ILE A 138 -0.64 -14.84 10.50
N ARG A 139 0.41 -15.54 10.96
CA ARG A 139 0.45 -17.01 10.90
C ARG A 139 -0.69 -17.66 11.67
N LEU A 140 -0.95 -17.21 12.90
CA LEU A 140 -2.03 -17.74 13.73
C LEU A 140 -3.42 -17.31 13.24
N GLY A 141 -3.56 -16.05 12.83
CA GLY A 141 -4.85 -15.44 12.51
C GLY A 141 -5.31 -15.68 11.08
N LEU A 142 -4.40 -15.79 10.12
CA LEU A 142 -4.71 -15.93 8.69
C LEU A 142 -4.22 -17.26 8.10
N GLY A 143 -3.49 -18.08 8.88
CA GLY A 143 -2.93 -19.34 8.40
C GLY A 143 -1.83 -19.18 7.35
N PHE A 144 -1.20 -17.99 7.27
CA PHE A 144 -0.20 -17.65 6.27
C PHE A 144 1.14 -17.29 6.92
N ASP A 145 2.25 -17.80 6.40
CA ASP A 145 3.58 -17.44 6.88
C ASP A 145 4.06 -16.18 6.14
N ALA A 146 3.89 -15.02 6.78
CA ALA A 146 4.24 -13.74 6.17
C ALA A 146 5.75 -13.62 5.92
N GLY A 147 6.10 -12.99 4.80
CA GLY A 147 7.47 -12.59 4.51
C GLY A 147 7.95 -11.53 5.50
N VAL A 148 9.26 -11.53 5.77
CA VAL A 148 9.93 -10.54 6.62
C VAL A 148 10.94 -9.74 5.81
N LEU A 149 10.74 -8.43 5.80
CA LEU A 149 11.64 -7.47 5.17
C LEU A 149 12.27 -6.57 6.22
N GLY A 150 13.51 -6.86 6.60
CA GLY A 150 14.21 -6.19 7.69
C GLY A 150 15.02 -7.16 8.54
N ASP A 151 15.85 -6.63 9.46
CA ASP A 151 16.73 -7.44 10.32
C ASP A 151 17.64 -8.40 9.54
N GLY A 152 18.13 -7.97 8.37
CA GLY A 152 18.96 -8.76 7.46
C GLY A 152 18.18 -9.78 6.61
N ARG A 153 16.85 -9.87 6.76
CA ARG A 153 15.98 -10.70 5.91
C ARG A 153 15.41 -9.89 4.75
N HIS A 154 15.29 -10.56 3.60
CA HIS A 154 14.72 -10.00 2.38
C HIS A 154 13.70 -10.99 1.80
N GLU A 155 12.63 -11.24 2.54
CA GLU A 155 11.58 -12.18 2.16
C GLU A 155 10.32 -11.40 1.75
N ILE A 156 10.13 -11.24 0.44
CA ILE A 156 8.96 -10.58 -0.14
C ILE A 156 7.92 -11.63 -0.51
N ALA A 157 6.74 -11.55 0.09
CA ALA A 157 5.60 -12.44 -0.14
C ALA A 157 4.28 -11.64 -0.28
N PRO A 158 3.17 -12.26 -0.73
CA PRO A 158 1.88 -11.58 -0.86
C PRO A 158 1.37 -10.90 0.42
N ILE A 159 1.75 -11.41 1.59
CA ILE A 159 1.66 -10.70 2.87
C ILE A 159 3.07 -10.60 3.44
N THR A 160 3.54 -9.37 3.68
CA THR A 160 4.89 -9.09 4.18
C THR A 160 4.82 -8.14 5.36
N VAL A 161 5.69 -8.33 6.34
CA VAL A 161 5.90 -7.40 7.46
C VAL A 161 7.28 -6.78 7.34
N THR A 162 7.36 -5.47 7.53
CA THR A 162 8.60 -4.69 7.41
C THR A 162 8.71 -3.67 8.52
N THR A 163 9.93 -3.24 8.83
CA THR A 163 10.12 -2.03 9.66
C THR A 163 9.96 -0.76 8.81
N TYR A 164 9.72 0.39 9.45
CA TYR A 164 9.75 1.70 8.78
C TYR A 164 11.09 1.96 8.07
N ASP A 165 12.22 1.66 8.72
CA ASP A 165 13.55 1.82 8.12
C ASP A 165 13.73 0.96 6.86
N SER A 166 13.26 -0.29 6.91
CA SER A 166 13.34 -1.19 5.75
C SER A 166 12.36 -0.76 4.66
N ALA A 167 11.16 -0.28 5.03
CA ALA A 167 10.21 0.27 4.07
C ALA A 167 10.81 1.47 3.34
N TYR A 168 11.47 2.38 4.04
CA TYR A 168 12.18 3.52 3.43
C TYR A 168 13.19 3.09 2.35
N ILE A 169 13.91 1.99 2.59
CA ILE A 169 14.93 1.49 1.67
C ILE A 169 14.30 0.81 0.45
N TYR A 170 13.26 -0.01 0.65
CA TYR A 170 12.77 -0.94 -0.37
C TYR A 170 11.46 -0.53 -1.05
N MET A 171 10.71 0.47 -0.55
CA MET A 171 9.40 0.83 -1.12
C MET A 171 9.49 1.25 -2.59
N LYS A 172 10.60 1.86 -3.00
CA LYS A 172 10.84 2.20 -4.43
C LYS A 172 10.80 0.96 -5.33
N GLU A 173 11.14 -0.21 -4.82
CA GLU A 173 11.14 -1.46 -5.59
C GLU A 173 9.81 -2.22 -5.45
N ILE A 174 9.17 -2.14 -4.28
CA ILE A 174 8.01 -2.99 -3.94
C ILE A 174 6.68 -2.24 -3.80
N GLY A 175 6.66 -0.92 -3.96
CA GLY A 175 5.49 -0.07 -3.68
C GLY A 175 4.25 -0.48 -4.47
N ASN A 176 4.41 -0.95 -5.70
CA ASN A 176 3.31 -1.43 -6.53
C ASN A 176 2.93 -2.91 -6.35
N ARG A 177 3.46 -3.59 -5.32
CA ARG A 177 3.27 -5.04 -5.11
C ARG A 177 2.12 -5.37 -4.15
N TYR A 178 1.64 -4.39 -3.39
CA TYR A 178 0.61 -4.60 -2.36
C TYR A 178 -0.60 -3.71 -2.59
N ARG A 179 -1.80 -4.29 -2.50
CA ARG A 179 -3.06 -3.53 -2.59
C ARG A 179 -3.43 -2.83 -1.29
N LEU A 180 -2.99 -3.38 -0.16
CA LEU A 180 -3.20 -2.82 1.18
C LEU A 180 -1.86 -2.56 1.85
N ILE A 181 -1.73 -1.39 2.48
CA ILE A 181 -0.57 -1.07 3.31
C ILE A 181 -1.09 -0.66 4.69
N VAL A 182 -0.62 -1.35 5.71
CA VAL A 182 -0.99 -1.12 7.11
C VAL A 182 0.21 -0.52 7.82
N TYR A 183 0.11 0.75 8.18
CA TYR A 183 1.10 1.41 9.03
C TYR A 183 0.68 1.25 10.50
N ASP A 184 1.38 0.40 11.23
CA ASP A 184 1.24 0.30 12.69
C ASP A 184 1.98 1.44 13.37
N GLU A 185 1.42 1.93 14.48
CA GLU A 185 1.88 3.12 15.17
C GLU A 185 2.20 4.30 14.22
N ALA A 186 1.25 4.60 13.33
CA ALA A 186 1.35 5.60 12.26
C ALA A 186 1.72 7.03 12.72
N HIS A 187 1.73 7.30 14.03
CA HIS A 187 2.29 8.53 14.59
C HIS A 187 3.81 8.65 14.37
N HIS A 188 4.49 7.58 13.94
CA HIS A 188 5.88 7.61 13.47
C HIS A 188 6.02 8.11 12.01
N LEU A 189 4.95 8.07 11.20
CA LEU A 189 4.95 8.48 9.79
C LEU A 189 5.28 9.97 9.52
N PRO A 190 4.93 10.96 10.37
CA PRO A 190 5.18 12.38 10.12
C PRO A 190 6.65 12.81 10.08
N GLY A 191 7.60 11.91 10.33
CA GLY A 191 9.02 12.20 10.13
C GLY A 191 9.31 12.42 8.63
N PRO A 192 10.12 13.43 8.26
CA PRO A 192 10.34 13.81 6.85
C PRO A 192 10.86 12.65 5.97
N THR A 193 11.63 11.72 6.54
CA THR A 193 12.13 10.52 5.87
C THR A 193 11.09 9.40 5.78
N LEU A 194 10.18 9.29 6.75
CA LEU A 194 9.21 8.20 6.85
C LEU A 194 7.95 8.45 6.02
N GLN A 195 7.66 9.71 5.69
CA GLN A 195 6.63 10.06 4.72
C GLN A 195 6.96 9.54 3.32
N GLU A 196 8.24 9.46 2.94
CA GLU A 196 8.65 9.03 1.60
C GLU A 196 8.13 7.62 1.27
N SER A 197 8.13 6.69 2.24
CA SER A 197 7.60 5.34 1.98
C SER A 197 6.10 5.33 1.70
N ALA A 198 5.34 6.27 2.25
CA ALA A 198 3.91 6.37 1.94
C ALA A 198 3.65 7.00 0.56
N LEU A 199 4.56 7.85 0.08
CA LEU A 199 4.49 8.43 -1.26
C LEU A 199 4.87 7.44 -2.37
N ASP A 200 5.75 6.48 -2.02
CA ASP A 200 6.35 5.51 -2.94
C ASP A 200 5.47 4.29 -3.25
N CYS A 201 4.23 4.22 -2.76
CA CYS A 201 3.33 3.07 -2.92
C CYS A 201 1.95 3.41 -3.50
#